data_AF-A0A0N4TUT9-F1
#
_entry.id   AF-A0A0N4TUT9-F1
#
_cell.length_a   1.000
_cell.length_b   1.000
_cell.length_c   1.000
_cell.angle_alpha   90.00
_cell.angle_beta   90.00
_cell.angle_gamma   90.00
#
_symmetry.space_group_name_H-M   'P 1'
#
loop_
_entity.id
_entity.type
_entity.pdbx_description
1 polymer ?
#
loop_
_entity_poly.entity_id
_entity_poly.type
_entity_poly.pdbx_seq_one_letter_code
_entity_poly.pdbx_strand_id
1 'polypeptide(L)'
;MGERLTDDIIDAYCDKLQESVNKEVDGMLAMQYILLEPNSIKNLIKGDKNICQVIYDHCRVHYLVLFRNKYNPKRIIIYDPIVPRRNSVLETFNNSVRKQIFAMFGHLYEDDEMVEIAIETGLRTQNDSWSCGLRAVAFITHLLLGINPANYEYDLEKVGKFIMQIIKIDRPSRKVIANGQFGQ
;
A
#
# COMPACT_ATOMS: atom_id res chain seq x y z
N MET A 1 -3.48 24.64 3.22
CA MET A 1 -3.80 23.43 2.41
C MET A 1 -2.61 22.51 2.46
N GLY A 2 -2.81 21.20 2.51
CA GLY A 2 -1.70 20.25 2.37
C GLY A 2 -1.41 19.93 0.91
N GLU A 3 -0.21 19.43 0.63
CA GLU A 3 0.24 19.06 -0.71
C GLU A 3 0.03 17.56 -0.96
N ARG A 4 -0.36 17.21 -2.18
CA ARG A 4 -0.44 15.81 -2.61
C ARG A 4 0.98 15.27 -2.82
N LEU A 5 1.23 14.07 -2.31
CA LEU A 5 2.44 13.34 -2.70
C LEU A 5 2.35 12.92 -4.17
N THR A 6 3.47 13.06 -4.87
CA THR A 6 3.66 12.52 -6.22
C THR A 6 4.03 11.04 -6.16
N ASP A 7 3.82 10.33 -7.27
CA ASP A 7 4.26 8.94 -7.42
C ASP A 7 5.75 8.79 -7.09
N ASP A 8 6.60 9.71 -7.60
CA ASP A 8 8.05 9.69 -7.35
C ASP A 8 8.42 9.70 -5.86
N ILE A 9 7.70 10.47 -5.04
CA ILE A 9 7.97 10.53 -3.59
C ILE A 9 7.55 9.21 -2.92
N ILE A 10 6.41 8.66 -3.33
CA ILE A 10 5.90 7.38 -2.79
C ILE A 10 6.84 6.25 -3.19
N ASP A 11 7.25 6.18 -4.46
CA ASP A 11 8.15 5.18 -5.00
C ASP A 11 9.51 5.25 -4.32
N ALA A 12 10.11 6.46 -4.22
CA ALA A 12 11.37 6.65 -3.51
C ALA A 12 11.30 6.23 -2.03
N TYR A 13 10.19 6.50 -1.36
CA TYR A 13 9.99 6.04 0.00
C TYR A 13 9.84 4.51 0.09
N CYS A 14 9.05 3.91 -0.80
CA CYS A 14 8.82 2.47 -0.84
C CYS A 14 10.12 1.70 -1.10
N ASP A 15 10.99 2.21 -1.98
CA ASP A 15 12.32 1.66 -2.20
C ASP A 15 13.16 1.64 -0.91
N LYS A 16 13.20 2.77 -0.18
CA LYS A 16 13.90 2.85 1.11
C LYS A 16 13.30 1.91 2.15
N LEU A 17 11.98 1.80 2.19
CA LEU A 17 11.29 0.91 3.10
C LEU A 17 11.61 -0.56 2.80
N GLN A 18 11.57 -0.95 1.53
CA GLN A 18 11.87 -2.31 1.06
C GLN A 18 13.31 -2.73 1.35
N GLU A 19 14.28 -1.80 1.19
CA GLU A 19 15.66 -2.02 1.62
C GLU A 19 15.78 -2.19 3.13
N SER A 20 15.07 -1.36 3.91
CA SER A 20 15.15 -1.37 5.38
C SER A 20 14.68 -2.70 6.01
N VAL A 21 13.76 -3.41 5.33
CA VAL A 21 13.23 -4.71 5.75
C VAL A 21 13.91 -5.88 5.05
N ASN A 22 15.06 -5.67 4.42
CA ASN A 22 15.84 -6.71 3.73
C ASN A 22 15.00 -7.55 2.74
N LYS A 23 14.05 -6.91 2.04
CA LYS A 23 13.17 -7.56 1.06
C LYS A 23 12.40 -8.77 1.64
N GLU A 24 11.99 -8.69 2.91
CA GLU A 24 11.15 -9.68 3.60
C GLU A 24 9.73 -9.79 3.01
N VAL A 25 9.34 -8.83 2.16
CA VAL A 25 8.07 -8.81 1.43
C VAL A 25 8.30 -8.64 -0.07
N ASP A 26 7.32 -9.06 -0.87
CA ASP A 26 7.21 -8.69 -2.29
C ASP A 26 6.30 -7.45 -2.43
N GLY A 27 6.32 -6.79 -3.59
CA GLY A 27 5.59 -5.54 -3.81
C GLY A 27 6.49 -4.31 -3.65
N MET A 28 5.92 -3.19 -3.19
CA MET A 28 6.57 -1.87 -3.18
C MET A 28 7.25 -1.52 -4.51
N LEU A 29 6.67 -2.01 -5.60
CA LEU A 29 7.15 -1.72 -6.95
C LEU A 29 6.75 -0.28 -7.30
N ALA A 30 7.59 0.38 -8.09
CA ALA A 30 7.25 1.69 -8.64
C ALA A 30 5.94 1.62 -9.43
N MET A 31 5.12 2.67 -9.35
CA MET A 31 3.75 2.70 -9.87
C MET A 31 3.63 2.26 -11.33
N GLN A 32 4.63 2.62 -12.15
CA GLN A 32 4.69 2.24 -13.57
C GLN A 32 4.69 0.71 -13.81
N TYR A 33 5.15 -0.09 -12.86
CA TYR A 33 5.19 -1.55 -12.99
C TYR A 33 3.83 -2.21 -12.71
N ILE A 34 2.93 -1.54 -12.00
CA ILE A 34 1.66 -2.12 -11.51
C ILE A 34 0.64 -2.31 -12.64
N LEU A 35 0.82 -1.59 -13.76
CA LEU A 35 -0.02 -1.71 -14.95
C LEU A 35 0.57 -2.64 -16.03
N LEU A 36 1.71 -3.28 -15.76
CA LEU A 36 2.30 -4.23 -16.69
C LEU A 36 1.51 -5.55 -16.72
N GLU A 37 1.65 -6.28 -17.83
CA GLU A 37 1.09 -7.63 -17.95
C GLU A 37 1.60 -8.55 -16.83
N PRO A 38 0.75 -9.43 -16.24
CA PRO A 38 1.12 -10.29 -15.10
C PRO A 38 2.43 -11.06 -15.31
N ASN A 39 2.67 -11.53 -16.53
CA ASN A 39 3.89 -12.25 -16.91
C ASN A 39 5.18 -11.45 -16.72
N SER A 40 5.10 -10.11 -16.73
CA SER A 40 6.23 -9.21 -16.48
C SER A 40 6.52 -9.06 -14.99
N ILE A 41 5.51 -9.29 -14.13
CA ILE A 41 5.58 -9.10 -12.67
C ILE A 41 5.90 -10.41 -11.95
N LYS A 42 5.70 -11.58 -12.57
CA LYS A 42 5.91 -12.90 -11.95
C LYS A 42 7.29 -13.13 -11.32
N ASN A 43 8.32 -12.46 -11.83
CA ASN A 43 9.68 -12.57 -11.30
C ASN A 43 9.93 -11.65 -10.09
N LEU A 44 9.09 -10.62 -9.93
CA LEU A 44 9.14 -9.61 -8.88
C LEU A 44 8.21 -9.94 -7.70
N ILE A 45 7.07 -10.57 -8.00
CA ILE A 45 6.09 -11.03 -7.01
C ILE A 45 5.95 -12.55 -7.16
N LYS A 46 6.53 -13.29 -6.23
CA LYS A 46 6.56 -14.77 -6.27
C LYS A 46 5.49 -15.41 -5.39
N GLY A 47 5.00 -14.65 -4.41
CA GLY A 47 3.91 -15.09 -3.52
C GLY A 47 4.35 -16.01 -2.36
N ASP A 48 5.66 -16.27 -2.22
CA ASP A 48 6.28 -16.98 -1.09
C ASP A 48 6.48 -16.09 0.15
N LYS A 49 6.27 -14.78 -0.01
CA LYS A 49 6.31 -13.76 1.05
C LYS A 49 4.98 -13.03 1.18
N ASN A 50 4.87 -12.22 2.23
CA ASN A 50 3.80 -11.22 2.28
C ASN A 50 3.97 -10.27 1.08
N ILE A 51 2.86 -9.78 0.54
CA ILE A 51 2.88 -8.80 -0.54
C ILE A 51 2.28 -7.51 0.01
N CYS A 52 2.97 -6.39 -0.17
CA CYS A 52 2.49 -5.08 0.26
C CYS A 52 2.76 -4.05 -0.83
N GLN A 53 1.74 -3.36 -1.32
CA GLN A 53 1.86 -2.47 -2.48
C GLN A 53 0.95 -1.26 -2.34
N VAL A 54 1.49 -0.06 -2.58
CA VAL A 54 0.65 1.11 -2.86
C VAL A 54 0.18 1.03 -4.30
N ILE A 55 -1.10 1.26 -4.57
CA ILE A 55 -1.66 1.37 -5.92
C ILE A 55 -2.43 2.68 -6.09
N TYR A 56 -2.68 3.08 -7.33
CA TYR A 56 -3.41 4.30 -7.64
C TYR A 56 -4.77 4.01 -8.28
N ASP A 57 -5.84 4.44 -7.62
CA ASP A 57 -7.18 4.39 -8.17
C ASP A 57 -7.41 5.56 -9.13
N HIS A 58 -7.28 5.31 -10.43
CA HIS A 58 -7.53 6.32 -11.46
C HIS A 58 -9.00 6.76 -11.56
N CYS A 59 -9.95 5.94 -11.10
CA CYS A 59 -11.37 6.31 -11.11
C CYS A 59 -11.68 7.34 -10.01
N ARG A 60 -11.02 7.24 -8.86
CA ARG A 60 -11.23 8.14 -7.70
C ARG A 60 -10.08 9.13 -7.46
N VAL A 61 -9.00 9.03 -8.23
CA VAL A 61 -7.81 9.90 -8.16
C VAL A 61 -7.19 9.89 -6.76
N HIS A 62 -6.88 8.68 -6.27
CA HIS A 62 -6.54 8.39 -4.88
C HIS A 62 -5.60 7.18 -4.71
N TYR A 63 -4.69 7.23 -3.73
CA TYR A 63 -3.81 6.10 -3.38
C TYR A 63 -4.44 5.18 -2.33
N LEU A 64 -4.24 3.88 -2.49
CA LEU A 64 -4.64 2.85 -1.53
C LEU A 64 -3.57 1.77 -1.42
N VAL A 65 -3.66 0.93 -0.39
CA VAL A 65 -2.66 -0.13 -0.14
C VAL A 65 -3.30 -1.51 -0.26
N LEU A 66 -2.62 -2.40 -0.96
CA LEU A 66 -2.93 -3.81 -1.07
C LEU A 66 -2.02 -4.61 -0.16
N PHE A 67 -2.59 -5.54 0.59
CA PHE A 67 -1.84 -6.47 1.43
C PHE A 67 -2.31 -7.90 1.23
N ARG A 68 -1.37 -8.83 1.01
CA ARG A 68 -1.62 -10.27 1.01
C ARG A 68 -0.69 -10.94 2.02
N ASN A 69 -1.27 -11.71 2.92
CA ASN A 69 -0.53 -12.49 3.90
C ASN A 69 -0.13 -13.85 3.28
N LYS A 70 1.14 -14.24 3.37
CA LYS A 70 1.61 -15.53 2.85
C LYS A 70 0.96 -16.74 3.53
N TYR A 71 0.53 -16.59 4.78
CA TYR A 71 -0.15 -17.63 5.55
C TYR A 71 -1.67 -17.69 5.27
N ASN A 72 -2.22 -16.66 4.63
CA ASN A 72 -3.60 -16.66 4.11
C ASN A 72 -3.60 -16.19 2.64
N PRO A 73 -3.03 -17.01 1.73
CA PRO A 73 -2.71 -16.58 0.38
C PRO A 73 -3.92 -16.29 -0.50
N LYS A 74 -5.12 -16.77 -0.15
CA LYS A 74 -6.35 -16.56 -0.93
C LYS A 74 -7.04 -15.23 -0.66
N ARG A 75 -6.56 -14.45 0.31
CA ARG A 75 -7.16 -13.17 0.70
C ARG A 75 -6.23 -12.00 0.43
N ILE A 76 -6.74 -11.02 -0.29
CA ILE A 76 -6.11 -9.71 -0.48
C ILE A 76 -6.95 -8.68 0.26
N ILE A 77 -6.30 -7.90 1.12
CA ILE A 77 -6.95 -6.84 1.91
C ILE A 77 -6.59 -5.49 1.28
N ILE A 78 -7.61 -4.67 1.07
CA ILE A 78 -7.49 -3.31 0.58
C ILE A 78 -7.63 -2.33 1.76
N TYR A 79 -6.61 -1.49 1.93
CA TYR A 79 -6.60 -0.38 2.87
C TYR A 79 -6.82 0.92 2.09
N ASP A 80 -8.08 1.34 2.05
CA ASP A 80 -8.55 2.51 1.31
C ASP A 80 -8.81 3.68 2.29
N PRO A 81 -8.02 4.76 2.27
CA PRO A 81 -8.24 5.88 3.17
C PRO A 81 -9.60 6.59 3.02
N ILE A 82 -10.32 6.43 1.91
CA ILE A 82 -11.61 7.09 1.65
C ILE A 82 -12.83 6.26 2.11
N VAL A 83 -12.65 5.05 2.69
CA VAL A 83 -13.69 4.04 3.01
C VAL A 83 -15.14 4.57 2.94
N PRO A 84 -15.90 4.20 1.89
CA PRO A 84 -17.28 4.64 1.72
C PRO A 84 -18.22 4.04 2.78
N ARG A 85 -19.03 4.90 3.42
CA ARG A 85 -19.91 4.54 4.56
C ARG A 85 -21.08 3.61 4.23
N ARG A 86 -21.34 3.25 2.97
CA ARG A 86 -22.55 2.47 2.59
C ARG A 86 -22.35 1.35 1.57
N ASN A 87 -21.36 1.42 0.67
CA ASN A 87 -21.11 0.39 -0.35
C ASN A 87 -19.61 0.23 -0.66
N SER A 88 -18.79 0.15 0.40
CA SER A 88 -17.32 0.17 0.32
C SER A 88 -16.74 -0.81 -0.70
N VAL A 89 -17.28 -2.03 -0.79
CA VAL A 89 -16.83 -3.05 -1.77
C VAL A 89 -16.97 -2.57 -3.21
N LEU A 90 -18.15 -2.10 -3.59
CA LEU A 90 -18.45 -1.76 -4.98
C LEU A 90 -17.70 -0.49 -5.43
N GLU A 91 -17.54 0.47 -4.53
CA GLU A 91 -16.88 1.74 -4.81
C GLU A 91 -15.35 1.61 -4.81
N THR A 92 -14.78 0.90 -3.84
CA THR A 92 -13.33 0.68 -3.76
C THR A 92 -12.87 -0.32 -4.80
N PHE A 93 -13.59 -1.42 -5.02
CA PHE A 93 -13.22 -2.46 -6.00
C PHE A 93 -13.75 -2.17 -7.41
N ASN A 94 -13.49 -0.95 -7.88
CA ASN A 94 -13.81 -0.52 -9.23
C ASN A 94 -12.83 -1.10 -10.28
N ASN A 95 -13.05 -0.77 -11.55
CA ASN A 95 -12.26 -1.31 -12.67
C ASN A 95 -10.77 -0.96 -12.59
N SER A 96 -10.39 0.21 -12.08
CA SER A 96 -8.99 0.62 -11.93
C SER A 96 -8.26 -0.28 -10.93
N VAL A 97 -8.88 -0.48 -9.77
CA VAL A 97 -8.33 -1.31 -8.68
C VAL A 97 -8.31 -2.78 -9.07
N ARG A 98 -9.37 -3.28 -9.72
CA ARG A 98 -9.46 -4.66 -10.19
C ARG A 98 -8.36 -5.01 -11.19
N LYS A 99 -8.09 -4.13 -12.17
CA LYS A 99 -7.03 -4.36 -13.16
C LYS A 99 -5.66 -4.48 -12.52
N GLN A 100 -5.34 -3.60 -11.57
CA GLN A 100 -4.06 -3.62 -10.85
C GLN A 100 -3.92 -4.86 -9.96
N ILE A 101 -4.98 -5.27 -9.26
CA ILE A 101 -4.99 -6.54 -8.52
C ILE A 101 -4.77 -7.73 -9.45
N PHE A 102 -5.45 -7.78 -10.60
CA PHE A 102 -5.26 -8.85 -11.56
C PHE A 102 -3.83 -8.89 -12.13
N ALA A 103 -3.28 -7.74 -12.50
CA ALA A 103 -1.90 -7.61 -12.99
C ALA A 103 -0.88 -8.14 -11.96
N MET A 104 -1.07 -7.78 -10.70
CA MET A 104 -0.14 -8.11 -9.63
C MET A 104 -0.23 -9.53 -9.08
N PHE A 105 -1.44 -10.08 -9.04
CA PHE A 105 -1.69 -11.32 -8.31
C PHE A 105 -2.23 -12.44 -9.20
N GLY A 106 -2.71 -12.15 -10.41
CA GLY A 106 -3.34 -13.14 -11.28
C GLY A 106 -2.42 -14.33 -11.61
N HIS A 107 -1.12 -14.10 -11.74
CA HIS A 107 -0.15 -15.18 -12.00
C HIS A 107 0.16 -16.06 -10.78
N LEU A 108 -0.35 -15.73 -9.58
CA LEU A 108 -0.15 -16.50 -8.36
C LEU A 108 -1.23 -17.56 -8.12
N TYR A 109 -2.28 -17.57 -8.93
CA TYR A 109 -3.45 -18.42 -8.78
C TYR A 109 -3.70 -19.18 -10.08
N GLU A 110 -4.30 -20.36 -9.97
CA GLU A 110 -4.75 -21.13 -11.13
C GLU A 110 -6.03 -20.48 -11.73
N ASP A 111 -6.31 -20.74 -13.01
CA ASP A 111 -7.38 -20.06 -13.77
C ASP A 111 -8.79 -20.21 -13.15
N ASP A 112 -9.02 -21.23 -12.33
CA ASP A 112 -10.29 -21.53 -11.64
C ASP A 112 -10.29 -21.17 -10.14
N GLU A 113 -9.18 -20.66 -9.60
CA GLU A 113 -9.08 -20.37 -8.18
C GLU A 113 -9.70 -19.01 -7.81
N MET A 114 -10.67 -19.04 -6.90
CA MET A 114 -11.32 -17.83 -6.39
C MET A 114 -10.44 -17.11 -5.36
N VAL A 115 -10.13 -15.84 -5.63
CA VAL A 115 -9.43 -14.93 -4.72
C VAL A 115 -10.43 -14.07 -3.96
N GLU A 116 -10.33 -14.06 -2.64
CA GLU A 116 -11.14 -13.21 -1.78
C GLU A 116 -10.54 -11.79 -1.70
N ILE A 117 -11.35 -10.78 -2.02
CA ILE A 117 -11.01 -9.38 -1.84
C ILE A 117 -11.77 -8.84 -0.63
N ALA A 118 -11.03 -8.42 0.39
CA ALA A 118 -11.56 -7.78 1.58
C ALA A 118 -11.16 -6.29 1.62
N ILE A 119 -11.97 -5.46 2.27
CA ILE A 119 -11.65 -4.04 2.50
C ILE A 119 -11.61 -3.80 3.99
N GLU A 120 -10.54 -3.16 4.46
CA GLU A 120 -10.43 -2.71 5.85
C GLU A 120 -11.38 -1.51 6.08
N THR A 121 -12.31 -1.65 7.01
CA THR A 121 -13.32 -0.63 7.32
C THR A 121 -13.05 0.13 8.62
N GLY A 122 -12.09 -0.32 9.44
CA GLY A 122 -11.71 0.31 10.69
C GLY A 122 -10.84 1.57 10.54
N LEU A 123 -10.43 1.92 9.32
CA LEU A 123 -9.58 3.08 9.08
C LEU A 123 -10.31 4.40 9.40
N ARG A 124 -9.53 5.36 9.91
CA ARG A 124 -9.96 6.76 9.96
C ARG A 124 -10.14 7.31 8.54
N THR A 125 -11.39 7.57 8.15
CA THR A 125 -11.75 8.12 6.85
C THR A 125 -11.07 9.46 6.59
N GLN A 126 -10.45 9.59 5.42
CA GLN A 126 -9.98 10.84 4.86
C GLN A 126 -11.18 11.72 4.45
N ASN A 127 -11.18 12.98 4.88
CA ASN A 127 -12.22 13.97 4.53
C ASN A 127 -11.67 15.14 3.69
N ASP A 128 -10.42 15.05 3.25
CA ASP A 128 -9.75 16.04 2.42
C ASP A 128 -9.43 15.46 1.03
N SER A 129 -8.89 16.27 0.11
CA SER A 129 -8.57 15.85 -1.26
C SER A 129 -7.09 15.52 -1.50
N TRP A 130 -6.22 15.57 -0.48
CA TRP A 130 -4.77 15.59 -0.66
C TRP A 130 -3.98 14.56 0.17
N SER A 131 -4.49 14.14 1.32
CA SER A 131 -3.73 13.35 2.31
C SER A 131 -3.59 11.86 2.00
N CYS A 132 -4.17 11.41 0.90
CA CYS A 132 -4.18 10.01 0.50
C CYS A 132 -2.81 9.36 0.36
N GLY A 133 -1.86 10.04 -0.27
CA GLY A 133 -0.50 9.54 -0.41
C GLY A 133 0.19 9.40 0.94
N LEU A 134 0.03 10.40 1.83
CA LEU A 134 0.56 10.35 3.20
C LEU A 134 -0.01 9.16 3.97
N ARG A 135 -1.33 8.97 3.90
CA ARG A 135 -2.02 7.85 4.55
C ARG A 135 -1.57 6.52 3.99
N ALA A 136 -1.48 6.37 2.68
CA ALA A 136 -1.01 5.14 2.04
C ALA A 136 0.43 4.79 2.47
N VAL A 137 1.32 5.78 2.53
CA VAL A 137 2.69 5.59 3.02
C VAL A 137 2.71 5.23 4.52
N ALA A 138 1.87 5.85 5.33
CA ALA A 138 1.76 5.49 6.74
C ALA A 138 1.22 4.04 6.92
N PHE A 139 0.22 3.66 6.12
CA PHE A 139 -0.36 2.32 6.15
C PHE A 139 0.65 1.25 5.75
N ILE A 140 1.37 1.44 4.63
CA ILE A 140 2.35 0.45 4.17
C ILE A 140 3.47 0.26 5.20
N THR A 141 3.96 1.35 5.81
CA THR A 141 4.96 1.29 6.87
C THR A 141 4.46 0.51 8.08
N HIS A 142 3.26 0.80 8.58
CA HIS A 142 2.69 0.08 9.72
C HIS A 142 2.45 -1.40 9.40
N LEU A 143 1.92 -1.73 8.22
CA LEU A 143 1.69 -3.11 7.79
C LEU A 143 2.98 -3.93 7.79
N LEU A 144 4.10 -3.37 7.32
CA LEU A 144 5.40 -4.06 7.36
C LEU A 144 5.97 -4.22 8.76
N LEU A 145 5.65 -3.31 9.66
CA LEU A 145 6.03 -3.41 11.06
C LEU A 145 5.10 -4.35 11.87
N GLY A 146 4.09 -4.94 11.22
CA GLY A 146 3.10 -5.80 11.89
C GLY A 146 2.09 -5.01 12.73
N ILE A 147 1.95 -3.71 12.47
CA ILE A 147 1.03 -2.81 13.15
C ILE A 147 -0.22 -2.66 12.28
N ASN A 148 -1.40 -2.86 12.86
CA ASN A 148 -2.66 -2.67 12.14
C ASN A 148 -2.95 -1.15 11.96
N PRO A 149 -3.02 -0.63 10.72
CA PRO A 149 -3.30 0.79 10.47
C PRO A 149 -4.66 1.26 11.00
N ALA A 150 -5.64 0.37 11.17
CA ALA A 150 -6.96 0.69 11.73
C ALA A 150 -6.92 1.11 13.20
N ASN A 151 -5.85 0.76 13.92
CA ASN A 151 -5.68 1.10 15.33
C ASN A 151 -4.97 2.44 15.55
N TYR A 152 -4.71 3.21 14.48
CA TYR A 152 -3.91 4.43 14.55
C TYR A 152 -4.61 5.64 13.96
N GLU A 153 -4.41 6.78 14.61
CA GLU A 153 -4.71 8.10 14.07
C GLU A 153 -3.42 8.81 13.67
N TYR A 154 -3.31 9.16 12.40
CA TYR A 154 -2.08 9.71 11.82
C TYR A 154 -2.04 11.23 11.89
N ASP A 155 -0.94 11.75 12.43
CA ASP A 155 -0.57 13.16 12.35
C ASP A 155 0.10 13.39 10.98
N LEU A 156 -0.68 13.89 10.02
CA LEU A 156 -0.27 14.00 8.61
C LEU A 156 0.96 14.90 8.41
N GLU A 157 1.17 15.89 9.29
CA GLU A 157 2.36 16.73 9.24
C GLU A 157 3.61 15.94 9.65
N LYS A 158 3.50 15.13 10.72
CA LYS A 158 4.59 14.24 11.14
C LYS A 158 4.84 13.14 10.12
N VAL A 159 3.80 12.59 9.49
CA VAL A 159 3.95 11.61 8.39
C VAL A 159 4.76 12.24 7.26
N GLY A 160 4.40 13.44 6.79
CA GLY A 160 5.14 14.11 5.72
C GLY A 160 6.60 14.38 6.09
N LYS A 161 6.87 14.88 7.30
CA LYS A 161 8.24 15.09 7.80
C LYS A 161 9.03 13.80 7.85
N PHE A 162 8.42 12.71 8.33
CA PHE A 162 9.05 11.40 8.42
C PHE A 162 9.42 10.86 7.03
N ILE A 163 8.51 10.92 6.06
CA ILE A 163 8.76 10.49 4.68
C ILE A 163 9.98 11.22 4.10
N MET A 164 9.99 12.55 4.20
CA MET A 164 11.09 13.37 3.66
C MET A 164 12.42 13.13 4.38
N GLN A 165 12.40 12.75 5.65
CA GLN A 165 13.62 12.34 6.37
C GLN A 165 14.12 11.00 5.87
N ILE A 166 13.25 10.00 5.72
CA ILE A 166 13.63 8.65 5.27
C ILE A 166 14.20 8.67 3.84
N ILE A 167 13.59 9.40 2.91
CA ILE A 167 14.08 9.50 1.52
C ILE A 167 15.51 10.06 1.46
N LYS A 168 15.87 10.96 2.38
CA LYS A 168 17.21 11.57 2.46
C LYS A 168 18.27 10.65 3.09
N ILE A 169 17.85 9.58 3.76
CA ILE A 169 18.78 8.60 4.34
C ILE A 169 19.17 7.62 3.24
N ASP A 170 20.48 7.42 3.05
CA ASP A 170 20.99 6.51 2.02
C ASP A 170 20.47 5.08 2.22
N ARG A 171 20.60 4.52 3.42
CA ARG A 171 20.10 3.18 3.76
C ARG A 171 19.47 3.18 5.17
N PRO A 172 18.18 3.50 5.30
CA PRO A 172 17.53 3.52 6.60
C PRO A 172 17.42 2.10 7.14
N SER A 173 17.78 1.91 8.41
CA SER A 173 17.58 0.62 9.07
C SER A 173 16.12 0.44 9.50
N ARG A 174 15.67 -0.81 9.63
CA ARG A 174 14.35 -1.13 10.22
C ARG A 174 14.10 -0.41 11.55
N LYS A 175 15.14 -0.25 12.40
CA LYS A 175 15.04 0.45 13.69
C LYS A 175 14.71 1.94 13.50
N VAL A 176 15.29 2.58 12.49
CA VAL A 176 14.99 3.99 12.18
C VAL A 176 13.53 4.13 11.74
N ILE A 177 13.05 3.22 10.88
CA ILE A 177 11.66 3.21 10.43
C ILE A 177 10.69 2.96 11.60
N ALA A 178 10.99 1.96 12.44
CA ALA A 178 10.16 1.57 13.58
C ALA A 178 10.08 2.65 14.68
N ASN A 179 11.08 3.53 14.76
CA ASN A 179 11.09 4.66 15.69
C ASN A 179 10.31 5.87 15.17
N GLY A 180 9.74 5.81 13.96
CA GLY A 180 8.89 6.86 13.42
C GLY A 180 7.67 7.12 14.29
N GLN A 181 7.53 8.33 14.82
CA GLN A 181 6.39 8.75 15.62
C GLN A 181 5.51 9.70 14.81
N PHE A 182 4.55 9.13 14.08
CA PHE A 182 3.66 9.89 13.19
C PHE A 182 2.17 9.53 13.35
N GLY A 183 1.83 8.85 14.44
CA GLY A 183 0.45 8.58 14.85
C GLY A 183 0.39 8.06 16.29
N GLN A 184 -0.84 7.95 16.81
CA GLN A 184 -1.15 7.40 18.14
C GLN A 184 -2.43 6.58 18.12
#